data_AF-A9GLS4-F1
#
_entry.id   AF-A9GLS4-F1
#
_cell.length_a   1.000
_cell.length_b   1.000
_cell.length_c   1.000
_cell.angle_alpha   90.00
_cell.angle_beta   90.00
_cell.angle_gamma   90.00
#
_symmetry.space_group_name_H-M   'P 1'
#
loop_
_entity.id
_entity.type
_entity.pdbx_description
1 polymer ?
#
loop_
_entity_poly.entity_id
_entity_poly.type
_entity_poly.pdbx_seq_one_letter_code
_entity_poly.pdbx_strand_id
1 'polypeptide(L)'
;MFEHSPAWPHGEVQDAFPEVFYVLGTNKTHHAGINLQTSRTMTVLRQDRELTLVNTVRLTEEGLRQLDALGQVRHVVRLGAFHGRDDPFYRDRYGATLWALPEAVAADGRPADRALAEGGPFPADGGIVFEFTTARFPEAAVLLPREGGILITCDAVQNWSHVDPFFSEETGALFVAQGLIGAANIPATWREACAPDISDFRRLADLPFRHLISAHGEPLRDGASRLLQTRIDEVFRPRGQEPM
;
A
#
# COMPACT_ATOMS: atom_id res chain seq x y z
N MET A 1 17.09 -21.16 -4.33
CA MET A 1 16.49 -20.18 -5.26
C MET A 1 15.06 -19.99 -4.80
N PHE A 2 14.64 -18.75 -4.53
CA PHE A 2 13.28 -18.48 -4.06
C PHE A 2 12.31 -18.65 -5.23
N GLU A 3 11.21 -19.37 -5.03
CA GLU A 3 10.17 -19.51 -6.06
C GLU A 3 9.24 -18.30 -6.00
N HIS A 4 9.25 -17.49 -7.04
CA HIS A 4 8.41 -16.30 -7.09
C HIS A 4 6.95 -16.67 -7.42
N SER A 5 6.01 -15.89 -6.90
CA SER A 5 4.61 -15.90 -7.35
C SER A 5 4.51 -15.72 -8.87
N PRO A 6 3.53 -16.35 -9.53
CA PRO A 6 3.24 -16.05 -10.93
C PRO A 6 2.76 -14.60 -11.09
N ALA A 7 2.95 -14.05 -12.28
CA ALA A 7 2.28 -12.82 -12.68
C ALA A 7 0.79 -13.11 -12.91
N TRP A 8 -0.04 -12.77 -11.93
CA TRP A 8 -1.49 -12.79 -12.09
C TRP A 8 -1.96 -11.60 -12.94
N PRO A 9 -3.23 -11.60 -13.42
CA PRO A 9 -3.77 -10.46 -14.14
C PRO A 9 -3.53 -9.14 -13.38
N HIS A 10 -3.12 -8.12 -14.13
CA HIS A 10 -2.90 -6.78 -13.64
C HIS A 10 -3.21 -5.77 -14.76
N GLY A 11 -3.43 -4.52 -14.39
CA GLY A 11 -3.67 -3.43 -15.31
C GLY A 11 -2.37 -2.88 -15.90
N GLU A 12 -2.51 -1.90 -16.79
CA GLU A 12 -1.37 -1.14 -17.31
C GLU A 12 -0.79 -0.20 -16.24
N VAL A 13 0.43 0.28 -16.47
CA VAL A 13 1.01 1.37 -15.68
C VAL A 13 0.29 2.68 -16.03
N GLN A 14 -0.35 3.30 -15.05
CA GLN A 14 -1.18 4.50 -15.23
C GLN A 14 -0.64 5.68 -14.44
N ASP A 15 -0.75 6.89 -14.99
CA ASP A 15 -0.44 8.13 -14.30
C ASP A 15 -1.41 8.38 -13.14
N ALA A 16 -0.89 8.48 -11.92
CA ALA A 16 -1.64 9.02 -10.79
C ALA A 16 -1.46 10.55 -10.72
N PHE A 17 -0.21 11.01 -10.80
CA PHE A 17 0.23 12.40 -10.73
C PHE A 17 1.52 12.56 -11.55
N PRO A 18 2.03 13.79 -11.79
CA PRO A 18 3.34 13.96 -12.41
C PRO A 18 4.42 13.15 -11.69
N GLU A 19 5.14 12.29 -12.43
CA GLU A 19 6.20 11.42 -11.92
C GLU A 19 5.76 10.38 -10.87
N VAL A 20 4.45 10.15 -10.73
CA VAL A 20 3.86 9.14 -9.82
C VAL A 20 2.85 8.31 -10.60
N PHE A 21 3.12 7.03 -10.70
CA PHE A 21 2.29 6.07 -11.43
C PHE A 21 1.76 5.00 -10.48
N TYR A 22 0.77 4.24 -10.92
CA TYR A 22 0.28 3.09 -10.18
C TYR A 22 -0.09 1.94 -11.12
N VAL A 23 -0.10 0.73 -10.56
CA VAL A 23 -0.57 -0.48 -11.21
C VAL A 23 -1.50 -1.21 -10.25
N LEU A 24 -2.74 -1.44 -10.68
CA LEU A 24 -3.63 -2.39 -10.03
C LEU A 24 -3.27 -3.81 -10.47
N GLY A 25 -3.28 -4.76 -9.55
CA GLY A 25 -3.11 -6.16 -9.89
C GLY A 25 -3.82 -7.09 -8.94
N THR A 26 -3.91 -8.36 -9.33
CA THR A 26 -4.55 -9.38 -8.51
C THR A 26 -3.66 -9.81 -7.33
N ASN A 27 -4.28 -10.09 -6.21
CA ASN A 27 -3.74 -10.87 -5.11
C ASN A 27 -4.63 -12.10 -4.86
N LYS A 28 -4.01 -13.27 -4.69
CA LYS A 28 -4.71 -14.50 -4.28
C LYS A 28 -4.12 -15.00 -2.97
N THR A 29 -4.99 -15.28 -2.02
CA THR A 29 -4.64 -15.82 -0.70
C THR A 29 -5.61 -16.91 -0.31
N HIS A 30 -5.11 -17.92 0.40
CA HIS A 30 -5.96 -18.91 1.05
C HIS A 30 -5.92 -18.67 2.56
N HIS A 31 -7.07 -18.35 3.15
CA HIS A 31 -7.19 -18.01 4.57
C HIS A 31 -8.48 -18.60 5.14
N ALA A 32 -8.40 -19.22 6.32
CA ALA A 32 -9.53 -19.84 7.02
C ALA A 32 -10.37 -20.80 6.14
N GLY A 33 -9.73 -21.52 5.21
CA GLY A 33 -10.40 -22.46 4.31
C GLY A 33 -11.09 -21.82 3.11
N ILE A 34 -10.91 -20.51 2.89
CA ILE A 34 -11.50 -19.76 1.79
C ILE A 34 -10.39 -19.24 0.88
N ASN A 35 -10.61 -19.37 -0.43
CA ASN A 35 -9.79 -18.69 -1.44
C ASN A 35 -10.32 -17.28 -1.63
N LEU A 36 -9.49 -16.29 -1.36
CA LEU A 36 -9.79 -14.88 -1.57
C LEU A 36 -9.01 -14.38 -2.78
N GLN A 37 -9.68 -13.62 -3.64
CA GLN A 37 -9.07 -12.88 -4.73
C GLN A 37 -9.47 -11.41 -4.63
N THR A 38 -8.51 -10.57 -4.25
CA THR A 38 -8.66 -9.11 -4.18
C THR A 38 -7.78 -8.45 -5.22
N SER A 39 -7.99 -7.16 -5.45
CA SER A 39 -6.95 -6.34 -6.05
C SER A 39 -5.89 -5.93 -5.02
N ARG A 40 -4.81 -5.33 -5.51
CA ARG A 40 -3.76 -4.63 -4.77
C ARG A 40 -3.10 -3.63 -5.71
N THR A 41 -2.37 -2.69 -5.15
CA THR A 41 -1.85 -1.53 -5.87
C THR A 41 -0.36 -1.36 -5.61
N MET A 42 0.43 -1.34 -6.68
CA MET A 42 1.81 -0.88 -6.63
C MET A 42 1.86 0.59 -7.02
N THR A 43 2.56 1.40 -6.24
CA THR A 43 2.91 2.77 -6.63
C THR A 43 4.31 2.78 -7.22
N VAL A 44 4.51 3.53 -8.30
CA VAL A 44 5.81 3.72 -8.96
C VAL A 44 6.16 5.19 -8.89
N LEU A 45 7.26 5.51 -8.24
CA LEU A 45 7.79 6.87 -8.16
C LEU A 45 8.96 6.97 -9.14
N ARG A 46 8.91 7.97 -10.02
CA ARG A 46 10.03 8.29 -10.91
C ARG A 46 10.78 9.51 -10.40
N GLN A 47 12.11 9.42 -10.44
CA GLN A 47 13.02 10.54 -10.25
C GLN A 47 14.12 10.42 -11.28
N ASP A 48 14.14 11.37 -12.23
CA ASP A 48 14.94 11.28 -13.45
C ASP A 48 14.69 9.98 -14.21
N ARG A 49 15.66 9.06 -14.18
CA ARG A 49 15.58 7.73 -14.79
C ARG A 49 15.48 6.60 -13.76
N GLU A 50 15.40 6.91 -12.47
CA GLU A 50 15.34 5.91 -11.41
C GLU A 50 13.91 5.72 -10.93
N LEU A 51 13.54 4.46 -10.67
CA LEU A 51 12.22 4.07 -10.20
C LEU A 51 12.30 3.46 -8.80
N THR A 52 11.37 3.89 -7.96
CA THR A 52 11.07 3.33 -6.66
C THR A 52 9.70 2.68 -6.70
N LEU A 53 9.63 1.38 -6.47
CA LEU A 53 8.38 0.62 -6.41
C LEU A 53 7.93 0.51 -4.95
N VAL A 54 6.70 0.91 -4.65
CA VAL A 54 6.11 0.82 -3.31
C VAL A 54 4.95 -0.18 -3.34
N ASN A 55 4.94 -1.16 -2.43
CA ASN A 55 3.93 -2.23 -2.33
C ASN A 55 3.80 -3.05 -3.63
N THR A 56 4.84 -3.83 -3.94
CA THR A 56 5.01 -4.42 -5.27
C THR A 56 3.88 -5.35 -5.72
N VAL A 57 3.61 -5.29 -7.03
CA VAL A 57 2.74 -6.20 -7.77
C VAL A 57 3.58 -6.91 -8.81
N ARG A 58 3.50 -8.25 -8.88
CA ARG A 58 4.18 -9.02 -9.93
C ARG A 58 3.61 -8.70 -11.30
N LEU A 59 4.42 -8.06 -12.14
CA LEU A 59 4.08 -7.75 -13.52
C LEU A 59 4.39 -8.91 -14.47
N THR A 60 3.62 -9.00 -15.54
CA THR A 60 3.90 -9.79 -16.74
C THR A 60 5.05 -9.16 -17.53
N GLU A 61 5.59 -9.90 -18.52
CA GLU A 61 6.66 -9.37 -19.38
C GLU A 61 6.26 -8.09 -20.15
N GLU A 62 4.97 -7.93 -20.50
CA GLU A 62 4.48 -6.68 -21.08
C GLU A 62 4.47 -5.55 -20.06
N GLY A 63 3.96 -5.79 -18.84
CA GLY A 63 4.02 -4.81 -17.77
C GLY A 63 5.46 -4.40 -17.40
N LEU A 64 6.40 -5.35 -17.44
CA LEU A 64 7.83 -5.06 -17.22
C LEU A 64 8.42 -4.20 -18.34
N ARG A 65 8.02 -4.40 -19.61
CA ARG A 65 8.41 -3.49 -20.70
C ARG A 65 7.90 -2.07 -20.50
N GLN A 66 6.65 -1.93 -20.05
CA GLN A 66 6.08 -0.61 -19.70
C GLN A 66 6.87 0.04 -18.56
N LEU A 67 7.19 -0.72 -17.51
CA LEU A 67 8.00 -0.24 -16.38
C LEU A 67 9.41 0.17 -16.81
N ASP A 68 10.09 -0.67 -17.60
CA ASP A 68 11.44 -0.42 -18.11
C ASP A 68 11.49 0.82 -19.04
N ALA A 69 10.40 1.10 -19.76
CA ALA A 69 10.27 2.30 -20.57
C ALA A 69 10.15 3.59 -19.72
N LEU A 70 9.62 3.51 -18.49
CA LEU A 70 9.57 4.64 -17.57
C LEU A 70 10.94 4.96 -16.95
N GLY A 71 11.76 3.94 -16.68
CA GLY A 71 13.05 4.10 -16.04
C GLY A 71 13.67 2.78 -15.54
N GLN A 72 14.74 2.90 -14.76
CA GLN A 72 15.44 1.77 -14.14
C GLN A 72 14.96 1.58 -12.70
N VAL A 73 14.42 0.40 -12.39
CA VAL A 73 14.10 0.02 -11.02
C VAL A 73 15.37 -0.02 -10.17
N ARG A 74 15.42 0.83 -9.15
CA ARG A 74 16.54 0.91 -8.19
C ARG A 74 16.13 0.51 -6.79
N HIS A 75 14.88 0.80 -6.43
CA HIS A 75 14.40 0.63 -5.07
C HIS A 75 13.05 -0.09 -5.04
N VAL A 76 12.91 -0.94 -4.04
CA VAL A 76 11.64 -1.53 -3.63
C VAL A 76 11.39 -1.12 -2.20
N VAL A 77 10.20 -0.63 -1.91
CA VAL A 77 9.75 -0.20 -0.59
C VAL A 77 8.56 -1.05 -0.19
N ARG A 78 8.69 -1.70 0.96
CA ARG A 78 7.61 -2.40 1.61
C ARG A 78 7.19 -1.64 2.85
N LEU A 79 5.94 -1.18 2.84
CA LEU A 79 5.39 -0.39 3.93
C LEU A 79 4.71 -1.24 5.02
N GLY A 80 4.07 -2.36 4.66
CA GLY A 80 3.34 -3.21 5.61
C GLY A 80 3.84 -4.65 5.68
N ALA A 81 3.70 -5.27 6.85
CA ALA A 81 4.13 -6.65 7.11
C ALA A 81 3.35 -7.71 6.32
N PHE A 82 2.12 -7.41 5.90
CA PHE A 82 1.28 -8.32 5.11
C PHE A 82 1.45 -8.13 3.59
N HIS A 83 2.42 -7.32 3.18
CA HIS A 83 2.81 -7.09 1.79
C HIS A 83 4.23 -7.55 1.48
N GLY A 84 4.61 -7.43 0.20
CA GLY A 84 5.99 -7.69 -0.26
C GLY A 84 6.27 -9.10 -0.74
N ARG A 85 5.23 -9.88 -1.03
CA ARG A 85 5.36 -11.19 -1.70
C ARG A 85 6.22 -11.11 -2.97
N ASP A 86 6.13 -10.02 -3.73
CA ASP A 86 6.81 -9.88 -5.02
C ASP A 86 8.12 -9.10 -4.92
N ASP A 87 8.47 -8.54 -3.75
CA ASP A 87 9.73 -7.83 -3.56
C ASP A 87 10.95 -8.68 -3.99
N PRO A 88 11.02 -9.99 -3.65
CA PRO A 88 12.13 -10.84 -4.08
C PRO A 88 12.32 -10.88 -5.60
N PHE A 89 11.23 -10.82 -6.38
CA PHE A 89 11.31 -10.84 -7.83
C PHE A 89 12.03 -9.60 -8.36
N TYR A 90 11.69 -8.42 -7.85
CA TYR A 90 12.31 -7.17 -8.29
C TYR A 90 13.76 -7.04 -7.80
N ARG A 91 14.09 -7.57 -6.61
CA ARG A 91 15.48 -7.69 -6.15
C ARG A 91 16.30 -8.55 -7.10
N ASP A 92 15.79 -9.73 -7.47
CA ASP A 92 16.54 -10.68 -8.30
C ASP A 92 16.63 -10.22 -9.77
N ARG A 93 15.56 -9.59 -10.30
CA ARG A 93 15.49 -9.14 -11.70
C ARG A 93 16.25 -7.85 -11.97
N TYR A 94 16.31 -6.93 -11.00
CA TYR A 94 16.87 -5.59 -11.19
C TYR A 94 18.06 -5.27 -10.27
N GLY A 95 18.36 -6.12 -9.28
CA GLY A 95 19.32 -5.78 -8.21
C GLY A 95 18.80 -4.66 -7.31
N ALA A 96 17.47 -4.51 -7.19
CA ALA A 96 16.86 -3.42 -6.45
C ALA A 96 17.18 -3.50 -4.94
N THR A 97 17.43 -2.34 -4.32
CA THR A 97 17.60 -2.21 -2.87
C THR A 97 16.23 -2.28 -2.20
N LEU A 98 16.03 -3.24 -1.29
CA LEU A 98 14.81 -3.36 -0.50
C LEU A 98 14.87 -2.47 0.75
N TRP A 99 13.84 -1.65 0.92
CA TRP A 99 13.58 -0.82 2.09
C TRP A 99 12.37 -1.36 2.84
N ALA A 100 12.50 -1.61 4.15
CA ALA A 100 11.39 -2.02 5.00
C ALA A 100 11.65 -1.63 6.46
N LEU A 101 10.61 -1.64 7.29
CA LEU A 101 10.77 -1.51 8.75
C LEU A 101 11.60 -2.69 9.33
N PRO A 102 12.42 -2.49 10.37
CA PRO A 102 13.35 -3.50 10.89
C PRO A 102 12.72 -4.87 11.26
N GLU A 103 11.48 -4.87 11.74
CA GLU A 103 10.79 -6.10 12.19
C GLU A 103 10.01 -6.80 11.06
N ALA A 104 10.01 -6.24 9.84
CA ALA A 104 9.28 -6.81 8.72
C ALA A 104 10.04 -8.02 8.14
N VAL A 105 9.42 -9.20 8.18
CA VAL A 105 10.00 -10.44 7.64
C VAL A 105 9.74 -10.55 6.14
N ALA A 106 10.79 -10.63 5.32
CA ALA A 106 10.65 -10.80 3.86
C ALA A 106 10.15 -12.20 3.49
N ALA A 107 9.41 -12.30 2.38
CA ALA A 107 8.84 -13.58 1.91
C ALA A 107 9.92 -14.64 1.60
N ASP A 108 11.12 -14.21 1.20
CA ASP A 108 12.26 -15.06 0.89
C ASP A 108 13.25 -15.22 2.07
N GLY A 109 12.92 -14.65 3.23
CA GLY A 109 13.75 -14.66 4.44
C GLY A 109 15.01 -13.78 4.38
N ARG A 110 15.28 -13.08 3.27
CA ARG A 110 16.41 -12.15 3.19
C ARG A 110 16.08 -10.86 3.94
N PRO A 111 17.03 -10.27 4.69
CA PRO A 111 16.79 -8.98 5.31
C PRO A 111 16.57 -7.89 4.24
N ALA A 112 15.91 -6.81 4.66
CA ALA A 112 15.92 -5.57 3.90
C ALA A 112 17.36 -5.01 3.85
N ASP A 113 17.70 -4.39 2.72
CA ASP A 113 19.01 -3.79 2.51
C ASP A 113 19.14 -2.44 3.25
N ARG A 114 18.00 -1.77 3.47
CA ARG A 114 17.88 -0.51 4.20
C ARG A 114 16.66 -0.53 5.11
N ALA A 115 16.79 0.07 6.28
CA ALA A 115 15.68 0.25 7.22
C ALA A 115 14.89 1.50 6.88
N LEU A 116 13.56 1.39 6.90
CA LEU A 116 12.66 2.53 7.08
C LEU A 116 12.58 2.86 8.57
N ALA A 117 12.42 4.13 8.88
CA ALA A 117 12.16 4.64 10.23
C ALA A 117 11.49 6.00 10.11
N GLU A 118 10.65 6.38 11.08
CA GLU A 118 10.04 7.71 11.13
C GLU A 118 11.12 8.82 11.05
N GLY A 119 10.93 9.78 10.13
CA GLY A 119 11.91 10.85 9.85
C GLY A 119 13.22 10.39 9.21
N GLY A 120 13.37 9.09 8.92
CA GLY A 120 14.52 8.53 8.22
C GLY A 120 14.52 8.79 6.72
N PRO A 121 15.58 8.35 6.02
CA PRO A 121 15.68 8.51 4.58
C PRO A 121 14.61 7.69 3.84
N PHE A 122 14.14 8.24 2.72
CA PHE A 122 13.25 7.58 1.79
C PHE A 122 13.83 7.64 0.37
N PRO A 123 13.74 6.59 -0.46
CA PRO A 123 14.28 6.57 -1.82
C PRO A 123 13.41 7.34 -2.84
N ALA A 124 12.97 8.55 -2.48
CA ALA A 124 12.39 9.53 -3.39
C ALA A 124 12.46 10.92 -2.73
N ASP A 125 12.69 11.96 -3.53
CA ASP A 125 12.90 13.32 -3.03
C ASP A 125 11.77 13.81 -2.13
N GLY A 126 12.17 14.25 -0.93
CA GLY A 126 11.29 14.84 0.07
C GLY A 126 10.33 13.85 0.75
N GLY A 127 10.40 12.55 0.46
CA GLY A 127 9.53 11.56 1.09
C GLY A 127 9.73 11.49 2.61
N ILE A 128 8.63 11.64 3.36
CA ILE A 128 8.63 11.59 4.83
C ILE A 128 8.00 10.27 5.25
N VAL A 129 8.81 9.40 5.86
CA VAL A 129 8.34 8.13 6.43
C VAL A 129 7.56 8.39 7.71
N PHE A 130 6.38 7.80 7.80
CA PHE A 130 5.54 7.73 8.99
C PHE A 130 5.45 6.28 9.45
N GLU A 131 5.58 6.04 10.75
CA GLU A 131 5.48 4.70 11.33
C GLU A 131 4.25 4.59 12.25
N PHE A 132 3.49 3.51 12.12
CA PHE A 132 2.46 3.14 13.08
C PHE A 132 3.11 2.43 14.26
N THR A 133 3.48 3.19 15.30
CA THR A 133 4.32 2.69 16.40
C THR A 133 3.54 1.88 17.43
N THR A 134 2.20 1.90 17.38
CA THR A 134 1.34 1.14 18.30
C THR A 134 0.79 -0.15 17.69
N ALA A 135 0.92 -0.32 16.37
CA ALA A 135 0.48 -1.53 15.68
C ALA A 135 1.36 -2.74 16.05
N ARG A 136 0.74 -3.90 16.26
CA ARG A 136 1.43 -5.16 16.57
C ARG A 136 2.38 -5.62 15.46
N PHE A 137 2.01 -5.36 14.21
CA PHE A 137 2.80 -5.74 13.04
C PHE A 137 3.33 -4.48 12.35
N PRO A 138 4.55 -4.52 11.79
CA PRO A 138 5.15 -3.37 11.12
C PRO A 138 4.26 -2.80 10.03
N GLU A 139 3.99 -1.51 10.14
CA GLU A 139 3.20 -0.75 9.19
C GLU A 139 3.74 0.69 9.12
N ALA A 140 3.92 1.18 7.90
CA ALA A 140 4.35 2.53 7.61
C ALA A 140 3.46 3.19 6.56
N ALA A 141 3.55 4.50 6.49
CA ALA A 141 3.11 5.31 5.36
C ALA A 141 4.27 6.20 4.89
N VAL A 142 4.15 6.78 3.70
CA VAL A 142 5.05 7.85 3.27
C VAL A 142 4.26 9.04 2.74
N LEU A 143 4.62 10.23 3.18
CA LEU A 143 4.10 11.47 2.62
C LEU A 143 5.08 11.99 1.56
N LEU A 144 4.60 12.18 0.33
CA LEU A 144 5.33 12.91 -0.70
C LEU A 144 4.86 14.37 -0.72
N PRO A 145 5.77 15.36 -0.60
CA PRO A 145 5.43 16.79 -0.61
C PRO A 145 5.24 17.30 -2.05
N ARG A 146 4.40 16.61 -2.83
CA ARG A 146 4.05 16.92 -4.22
C ARG A 146 2.54 17.05 -4.33
N GLU A 147 2.03 17.85 -5.27
CA GLU A 147 0.58 17.99 -5.52
C GLU A 147 -0.25 18.37 -4.27
N GLY A 148 0.32 19.13 -3.33
CA GLY A 148 -0.35 19.46 -2.05
C GLY A 148 -0.37 18.31 -1.03
N GLY A 149 0.46 17.28 -1.26
CA GLY A 149 0.70 16.14 -0.38
C GLY A 149 0.01 14.87 -0.88
N ILE A 150 0.80 13.86 -1.22
CA ILE A 150 0.34 12.52 -1.60
C ILE A 150 0.75 11.57 -0.48
N LEU A 151 -0.21 11.04 0.26
CA LEU A 151 0.02 10.00 1.25
C LEU A 151 -0.01 8.64 0.57
N ILE A 152 1.02 7.82 0.76
CA ILE A 152 1.07 6.44 0.29
C ILE A 152 1.01 5.50 1.50
N THR A 153 0.05 4.58 1.50
CA THR A 153 -0.22 3.69 2.64
C THR A 153 -0.20 2.22 2.22
N CYS A 154 -0.17 1.32 3.20
CA CYS A 154 -0.33 -0.11 2.97
C CYS A 154 -1.69 -0.61 3.45
N ASP A 155 -1.75 -1.44 4.49
CA ASP A 155 -2.97 -2.13 4.93
C ASP A 155 -3.78 -1.30 5.94
N ALA A 156 -3.14 -0.39 6.67
CA ALA A 156 -3.81 0.42 7.71
C ALA A 156 -4.87 1.38 7.15
N VAL A 157 -4.68 1.86 5.92
CA VAL A 157 -5.62 2.73 5.21
C VAL A 157 -5.73 2.25 3.77
N GLN A 158 -6.95 1.91 3.35
CA GLN A 158 -7.26 1.31 2.05
C GLN A 158 -8.24 2.18 1.26
N ASN A 159 -8.24 2.06 -0.07
CA ASN A 159 -9.14 2.81 -0.94
C ASN A 159 -9.78 1.93 -2.02
N TRP A 160 -10.27 0.75 -1.64
CA TRP A 160 -11.21 0.00 -2.47
C TRP A 160 -12.56 0.72 -2.49
N SER A 161 -12.71 1.75 -3.32
CA SER A 161 -13.96 2.52 -3.45
C SER A 161 -15.10 1.71 -4.08
N HIS A 162 -14.76 0.65 -4.81
CA HIS A 162 -15.65 -0.30 -5.45
C HIS A 162 -14.96 -1.66 -5.59
N VAL A 163 -15.72 -2.69 -6.00
CA VAL A 163 -15.16 -3.99 -6.41
C VAL A 163 -14.63 -3.85 -7.83
N ASP A 164 -13.31 -3.69 -7.96
CA ASP A 164 -12.65 -3.50 -9.25
C ASP A 164 -12.46 -4.83 -10.03
N PRO A 165 -12.07 -4.79 -11.32
CA PRO A 165 -11.96 -5.98 -12.17
C PRO A 165 -10.95 -7.06 -11.71
N PHE A 166 -10.10 -6.80 -10.72
CA PHE A 166 -9.13 -7.77 -10.22
C PHE A 166 -9.64 -8.58 -9.02
N PHE A 167 -10.82 -8.25 -8.49
CA PHE A 167 -11.55 -9.09 -7.53
C PHE A 167 -12.18 -10.30 -8.22
N SER A 168 -12.36 -11.40 -7.47
CA SER A 168 -13.41 -12.37 -7.85
C SER A 168 -14.77 -11.85 -7.40
N GLU A 169 -15.83 -12.25 -8.10
CA GLU A 169 -17.21 -11.86 -7.76
C GLU A 169 -17.57 -12.26 -6.32
N GLU A 170 -17.20 -13.47 -5.90
CA GLU A 170 -17.50 -13.98 -4.56
C GLU A 170 -16.73 -13.22 -3.47
N THR A 171 -15.45 -12.91 -3.72
CA THR A 171 -14.64 -12.14 -2.77
C THR A 171 -15.16 -10.71 -2.67
N GLY A 172 -15.53 -10.10 -3.79
CA GLY A 172 -16.11 -8.77 -3.84
C GLY A 172 -17.40 -8.68 -3.04
N ALA A 173 -18.35 -9.60 -3.26
CA ALA A 173 -19.60 -9.65 -2.53
C ALA A 173 -19.38 -9.83 -1.02
N LEU A 174 -18.45 -10.70 -0.62
CA LEU A 174 -18.07 -10.90 0.77
C LEU A 174 -17.51 -9.61 1.41
N PHE A 175 -16.60 -8.92 0.72
CA PHE A 175 -15.94 -7.73 1.24
C PHE A 175 -16.89 -6.53 1.33
N VAL A 176 -17.85 -6.41 0.40
CA VAL A 176 -18.96 -5.45 0.51
C VAL A 176 -19.78 -5.74 1.77
N ALA A 177 -20.19 -6.99 1.98
CA ALA A 177 -20.99 -7.38 3.14
C ALA A 177 -20.25 -7.15 4.48
N GLN A 178 -18.92 -7.23 4.48
CA GLN A 178 -18.07 -6.97 5.65
C GLN A 178 -17.72 -5.49 5.84
N GLY A 179 -18.14 -4.59 4.94
CA GLY A 179 -17.79 -3.16 5.00
C GLY A 179 -16.31 -2.87 4.72
N LEU A 180 -15.63 -3.75 3.97
CA LEU A 180 -14.23 -3.57 3.58
C LEU A 180 -14.07 -2.73 2.30
N ILE A 181 -15.13 -2.59 1.50
CA ILE A 181 -15.17 -1.71 0.33
C ILE A 181 -15.65 -0.31 0.76
N GLY A 182 -14.77 0.68 0.64
CA GLY A 182 -15.02 2.08 0.96
C GLY A 182 -13.79 2.95 0.70
N ALA A 183 -14.02 4.26 0.51
CA ALA A 183 -12.94 5.22 0.33
C ALA A 183 -12.23 5.51 1.66
N ALA A 184 -10.89 5.62 1.61
CA ALA A 184 -10.02 5.86 2.77
C ALA A 184 -10.38 5.02 4.02
N ASN A 185 -10.74 3.75 3.79
CA ASN A 185 -11.22 2.84 4.82
C ASN A 185 -10.09 2.41 5.78
N ILE A 186 -10.44 2.16 7.03
CA ILE A 186 -9.55 1.55 8.03
C ILE A 186 -10.13 0.15 8.32
N PRO A 187 -9.65 -0.89 7.62
CA PRO A 187 -10.32 -2.18 7.58
C PRO A 187 -10.36 -2.85 8.96
N ALA A 188 -11.51 -3.41 9.33
CA ALA A 188 -11.67 -4.12 10.61
C ALA A 188 -10.71 -5.29 10.75
N THR A 189 -10.45 -6.03 9.66
CA THR A 189 -9.52 -7.16 9.62
C THR A 189 -8.09 -6.76 10.00
N TRP A 190 -7.58 -5.62 9.51
CA TRP A 190 -6.26 -5.12 9.91
C TRP A 190 -6.27 -4.64 11.36
N ARG A 191 -7.32 -3.92 11.80
CA ARG A 191 -7.43 -3.46 13.20
C ARG A 191 -7.47 -4.61 14.19
N GLU A 192 -8.15 -5.71 13.86
CA GLU A 192 -8.21 -6.91 14.70
C GLU A 192 -6.83 -7.60 14.78
N ALA A 193 -6.10 -7.68 13.66
CA ALA A 193 -4.76 -8.28 13.63
C ALA A 193 -3.70 -7.42 14.32
N CYS A 194 -3.73 -6.11 14.08
CA CYS A 194 -2.71 -5.17 14.53
C CYS A 194 -3.01 -4.53 15.89
N ALA A 195 -4.27 -4.52 16.33
CA ALA A 195 -4.73 -3.87 17.56
C ALA A 195 -4.12 -2.46 17.79
N PRO A 196 -4.18 -1.55 16.80
CA PRO A 196 -3.55 -0.24 16.87
C PRO A 196 -4.24 0.66 17.91
N ASP A 197 -3.50 1.63 18.43
CA ASP A 197 -4.08 2.76 19.15
C ASP A 197 -4.52 3.86 18.18
N ILE A 198 -5.59 4.59 18.54
CA ILE A 198 -6.10 5.71 17.73
C ILE A 198 -5.07 6.83 17.56
N SER A 199 -4.10 6.97 18.48
CA SER A 199 -3.05 7.99 18.41
C SER A 199 -2.24 7.93 17.12
N ASP A 200 -1.96 6.74 16.58
CA ASP A 200 -1.28 6.62 15.28
C ASP A 200 -2.09 7.27 14.16
N PHE A 201 -3.39 7.01 14.13
CA PHE A 201 -4.28 7.58 13.12
C PHE A 201 -4.46 9.09 13.27
N ARG A 202 -4.47 9.61 14.51
CA ARG A 202 -4.49 11.06 14.76
C ARG A 202 -3.23 11.73 14.23
N ARG A 203 -2.04 11.18 14.53
CA ARG A 203 -0.76 11.70 13.99
C ARG A 203 -0.73 11.64 12.46
N LEU A 204 -1.22 10.54 11.88
CA LEU A 204 -1.31 10.39 10.43
C LEU A 204 -2.23 11.46 9.80
N ALA A 205 -3.38 11.73 10.43
CA ALA A 205 -4.35 12.73 9.96
C ALA A 205 -3.85 14.19 10.10
N ASP A 206 -2.87 14.44 10.97
CA ASP A 206 -2.20 15.74 11.12
C ASP A 206 -1.18 16.03 10.00
N LEU A 207 -0.82 15.02 9.20
CA LEU A 207 0.07 15.21 8.05
C LEU A 207 -0.63 16.06 6.96
N PRO A 208 0.11 16.97 6.29
CA PRO A 208 -0.47 17.84 5.27
C PRO A 208 -0.59 17.10 3.93
N PHE A 209 -1.63 16.27 3.78
CA PHE A 209 -1.93 15.59 2.52
C PHE A 209 -3.31 15.91 1.95
N ARG A 210 -3.37 15.89 0.63
CA ARG A 210 -4.59 16.12 -0.17
C ARG A 210 -5.05 14.85 -0.88
N HIS A 211 -4.10 14.00 -1.26
CA HIS A 211 -4.30 12.78 -2.04
C HIS A 211 -3.83 11.55 -1.26
N LEU A 212 -4.38 10.38 -1.59
CA LEU A 212 -4.00 9.10 -1.01
C LEU A 212 -3.82 8.05 -2.11
N ILE A 213 -2.74 7.28 -2.06
CA ILE A 213 -2.56 6.05 -2.84
C ILE A 213 -2.28 4.92 -1.86
N SER A 214 -3.26 4.06 -1.61
CA SER A 214 -3.07 2.88 -0.78
C SER A 214 -2.54 1.69 -1.58
N ALA A 215 -2.08 0.65 -0.90
CA ALA A 215 -1.77 -0.66 -1.52
C ALA A 215 -3.01 -1.42 -2.03
N HIS A 216 -4.18 -0.79 -2.02
CA HIS A 216 -5.49 -1.40 -2.18
C HIS A 216 -6.44 -0.43 -2.87
N GLY A 217 -6.77 -0.68 -4.14
CA GLY A 217 -7.66 0.17 -4.94
C GLY A 217 -6.96 1.35 -5.62
N GLU A 218 -7.76 2.21 -6.25
CA GLU A 218 -7.27 3.32 -7.07
C GLU A 218 -6.81 4.52 -6.21
N PRO A 219 -6.00 5.44 -6.76
CA PRO A 219 -5.70 6.72 -6.13
C PRO A 219 -6.95 7.51 -5.73
N LEU A 220 -7.03 7.92 -4.47
CA LEU A 220 -8.01 8.87 -3.98
C LEU A 220 -7.49 10.29 -4.20
N ARG A 221 -8.11 11.00 -5.15
CA ARG A 221 -7.77 12.39 -5.47
C ARG A 221 -8.66 13.34 -4.69
N ASP A 222 -8.06 14.38 -4.11
CA ASP A 222 -8.72 15.47 -3.41
C ASP A 222 -9.49 15.06 -2.14
N GLY A 223 -9.35 15.86 -1.08
CA GLY A 223 -10.10 15.64 0.15
C GLY A 223 -9.79 14.34 0.89
N ALA A 224 -8.69 13.65 0.56
CA ALA A 224 -8.31 12.39 1.18
C ALA A 224 -8.13 12.53 2.71
N SER A 225 -7.54 13.63 3.16
CA SER A 225 -7.37 13.93 4.59
C SER A 225 -8.71 14.08 5.31
N ARG A 226 -9.66 14.80 4.72
CA ARG A 226 -11.02 14.93 5.27
C ARG A 226 -11.73 13.58 5.37
N LEU A 227 -11.66 12.76 4.31
CA LEU A 227 -12.28 11.44 4.29
C LEU A 227 -11.67 10.51 5.33
N LEU A 228 -10.34 10.53 5.48
CA LEU A 228 -9.65 9.76 6.50
C LEU A 228 -10.05 10.21 7.91
N GLN A 229 -10.12 11.52 8.17
CA GLN A 229 -10.58 12.05 9.47
C GLN A 229 -11.99 11.56 9.81
N THR A 230 -12.94 11.67 8.88
CA THR A 230 -14.29 11.12 9.06
C THR A 230 -14.26 9.62 9.37
N ARG A 231 -13.44 8.84 8.64
CA ARG A 231 -13.31 7.40 8.88
C ARG A 231 -12.71 7.09 10.25
N ILE A 232 -11.73 7.85 10.73
CA ILE A 232 -11.14 7.70 12.05
C ILE A 232 -12.23 7.89 13.13
N ASP A 233 -13.03 8.95 13.01
CA ASP A 233 -14.11 9.25 13.95
C ASP A 233 -15.20 8.18 13.97
N GLU A 234 -15.53 7.59 12.81
CA GLU A 234 -16.48 6.48 12.68
C GLU A 234 -15.96 5.21 13.34
N VAL A 235 -14.71 4.83 13.02
CA VAL A 235 -14.14 3.53 13.35
C VAL A 235 -13.68 3.44 14.80
N PHE A 236 -13.22 4.56 15.37
CA PHE A 236 -12.74 4.63 16.75
C PHE A 236 -13.70 5.38 17.69
N ARG A 237 -14.97 5.56 17.27
CA ARG A 237 -15.99 6.18 18.13
C ARG A 237 -16.08 5.44 19.48
N PRO A 238 -16.07 6.17 20.62
CA PRO A 238 -16.30 5.56 21.92
C PRO A 238 -17.65 4.84 21.95
N ARG A 239 -17.69 3.59 22.45
CA ARG A 239 -18.96 2.87 22.61
C ARG A 239 -19.88 3.67 23.55
N GLY A 240 -21.08 4.02 23.09
CA GLY A 240 -22.12 4.68 23.91
C GLY A 240 -22.58 6.06 23.45
N GLN A 241 -22.14 6.57 22.29
CA GLN A 241 -22.72 7.78 21.67
C GLN A 241 -23.46 7.39 20.38
N GLU A 242 -24.80 7.43 20.44
CA GLU A 242 -25.65 7.37 19.24
C GLU A 242 -25.45 8.64 18.38
N PRO A 243 -25.59 8.53 17.04
CA PRO A 243 -25.53 9.70 16.18
C PRO A 243 -26.69 10.65 16.53
N MET A 244 -26.35 11.92 16.72
CA MET A 244 -27.33 13.01 16.86
C MET A 244 -27.91 13.40 15.50
#